data_AF-K5VLE1-F1
#
_entry.id   AF-K5VLE1-F1
#
_cell.length_a   1.000
_cell.length_b   1.000
_cell.length_c   1.000
_cell.angle_alpha   90.00
_cell.angle_beta   90.00
_cell.angle_gamma   90.00
#
_symmetry.space_group_name_H-M   'P 1'
#
loop_
_entity.id
_entity.type
_entity.pdbx_description
1 polymer ?
#
loop_
_entity_poly.entity_id
_entity_poly.type
_entity_poly.pdbx_seq_one_letter_code
_entity_poly.pdbx_strand_id
1 'polypeptide(L)'
;MLEQSVAQWNDPPSPFLTNVSSPTPAVENSGSRFSPNPDFPNPHPVRRPLRDSDSSSSTSQGLPVISRSTTISGSLLIPTPPPPTISSERTSKYNRTAADFVRSDFWFRDGNVVIIAGQAAFKVHRGQLERHSEVFSGLFALPQPSLQDQELVDNCPCVVFHDSPSDVFYFLSALYDGLYFKFPRANDFPAIAAVLRLSTKYMVETLRVRCLHRLHLDWPTTLLGWDQREAAATDDSGRYLPRETCPHPILVIELALEMGISTVLPAALYDLSRYGPSKILVGTKRPVVAYDVITASKTSTALQATSPTVVQLVHPLLIKTLRGRESSQRYVATFLTKELCGRAPALDCLNKHDPLLQRHCLESFYYIMLNVLRSVGGIACGRDADPLFTLVQALEMLSRTDFTTADMKKCGLKMCTMCKVDFAGAVAKAREEVWNLLPSWFGLV
;
A
#
# COMPACT_ATOMS: atom_id res chain seq x y z
N MET A 1 47.21 1.08 1.98
CA MET A 1 47.24 0.10 3.09
C MET A 1 46.00 0.39 3.93
N LEU A 2 45.20 -0.64 4.23
CA LEU A 2 43.82 -0.64 4.77
C LEU A 2 42.69 -0.73 3.71
N GLU A 3 42.77 -1.78 2.90
CA GLU A 3 41.60 -2.64 2.67
C GLU A 3 41.44 -3.53 3.91
N GLN A 4 40.23 -3.60 4.47
CA GLN A 4 39.66 -4.60 5.41
C GLN A 4 38.82 -3.92 6.50
N SER A 5 37.54 -3.63 6.21
CA SER A 5 36.44 -3.65 7.20
C SER A 5 35.08 -3.41 6.51
N VAL A 6 34.74 -4.25 5.54
CA VAL A 6 33.38 -4.29 4.94
C VAL A 6 32.90 -5.74 4.95
N ALA A 7 32.70 -6.30 6.14
CA ALA A 7 32.03 -7.58 6.36
C ALA A 7 31.67 -7.72 7.84
N GLN A 8 30.46 -7.30 8.25
CA GLN A 8 29.73 -7.78 9.45
C GLN A 8 28.49 -6.90 9.75
N TRP A 9 27.52 -6.84 8.85
CA TRP A 9 26.18 -6.30 9.19
C TRP A 9 25.06 -7.06 8.46
N ASN A 10 25.19 -8.38 8.42
CA ASN A 10 24.11 -9.29 8.05
C ASN A 10 24.00 -10.34 9.15
N ASP A 11 23.17 -10.09 10.17
CA ASP A 11 22.41 -11.10 10.89
C ASP A 11 21.35 -10.42 11.80
N PRO A 12 20.13 -10.98 11.93
CA PRO A 12 19.11 -10.47 12.84
C PRO A 12 19.43 -10.84 14.30
N PRO A 13 19.06 -10.02 15.30
CA PRO A 13 19.29 -10.38 16.69
C PRO A 13 18.37 -11.52 17.11
N SER A 14 18.97 -12.62 17.57
CA SER A 14 18.30 -13.74 18.23
C SER A 14 17.89 -13.37 19.67
N PRO A 15 16.81 -13.95 20.22
CA PRO A 15 16.27 -13.58 21.51
C PRO A 15 16.88 -14.37 22.69
N PHE A 16 17.25 -13.61 23.73
CA PHE A 16 17.34 -13.92 25.18
C PHE A 16 18.12 -15.13 25.70
N LEU A 17 18.93 -14.89 26.75
CA LEU A 17 18.94 -15.71 27.98
C LEU A 17 19.54 -14.91 29.16
N THR A 18 18.71 -14.48 30.11
CA THR A 18 19.14 -14.30 31.51
C THR A 18 18.13 -14.96 32.44
N ASN A 19 18.55 -16.09 33.00
CA ASN A 19 17.93 -16.78 34.13
C ASN A 19 17.95 -15.86 35.36
N VAL A 20 16.79 -15.55 35.96
CA VAL A 20 16.65 -15.47 37.42
C VAL A 20 15.25 -15.95 37.84
N SER A 21 15.28 -17.09 38.52
CA SER A 21 14.36 -17.74 39.45
C SER A 21 13.10 -17.00 39.90
N SER A 22 11.96 -17.69 39.78
CA SER A 22 10.72 -17.47 40.53
C SER A 22 10.63 -18.44 41.71
N PRO A 23 9.89 -18.09 42.79
CA PRO A 23 9.24 -19.07 43.63
C PRO A 23 7.72 -19.06 43.38
N THR A 24 7.18 -20.24 43.09
CA THR A 24 5.75 -20.57 43.07
C THR A 24 5.15 -20.46 44.48
N PRO A 25 3.82 -20.25 44.59
CA PRO A 25 3.03 -21.41 45.02
C PRO A 25 1.65 -21.57 44.37
N ALA A 26 1.23 -22.84 44.41
CA ALA A 26 -0.12 -23.38 44.61
C ALA A 26 -1.23 -23.16 43.56
N VAL A 27 -1.53 -24.27 42.90
CA VAL A 27 -2.78 -24.63 42.24
C VAL A 27 -3.92 -24.69 43.26
N GLU A 28 -5.03 -24.00 42.98
CA GLU A 28 -6.35 -24.45 43.38
C GLU A 28 -7.32 -24.37 42.20
N ASN A 29 -7.90 -25.53 41.92
CA ASN A 29 -8.78 -25.83 40.82
C ASN A 29 -10.21 -25.78 41.36
N SER A 30 -11.05 -24.86 40.88
CA SER A 30 -12.49 -24.95 41.09
C SER A 30 -13.21 -24.53 39.81
N GLY A 31 -13.93 -25.50 39.24
CA GLY A 31 -14.72 -25.30 38.03
C GLY A 31 -16.00 -24.52 38.30
N SER A 32 -16.47 -23.81 37.28
CA SER A 32 -17.90 -23.67 37.05
C SER A 32 -18.18 -23.45 35.56
N ARG A 33 -19.06 -24.31 35.05
CA ARG A 33 -19.82 -24.12 33.82
C ARG A 33 -20.62 -22.82 33.91
N PHE A 34 -20.65 -22.00 32.87
CA PHE A 34 -21.87 -21.28 32.47
C PHE A 34 -21.86 -20.99 30.95
N SER A 35 -22.99 -21.32 30.34
CA SER A 35 -23.34 -21.23 28.92
C SER A 35 -23.60 -19.76 28.46
N PRO A 36 -23.78 -19.52 27.14
CA PRO A 36 -23.70 -18.19 26.54
C PRO A 36 -25.04 -17.43 26.62
N ASN A 37 -24.99 -16.10 26.61
CA ASN A 37 -26.16 -15.26 26.37
C ASN A 37 -25.82 -14.12 25.39
N PRO A 38 -26.81 -13.59 24.66
CA PRO A 38 -26.70 -13.10 23.30
C PRO A 38 -27.00 -11.59 23.22
N ASP A 39 -27.12 -11.11 21.98
CA ASP A 39 -27.86 -9.90 21.58
C ASP A 39 -27.27 -8.52 21.93
N PHE A 40 -26.59 -7.94 20.94
CA PHE A 40 -26.59 -6.49 20.74
C PHE A 40 -27.29 -6.15 19.42
N PRO A 41 -28.29 -5.25 19.42
CA PRO A 41 -29.11 -4.96 18.25
C PRO A 41 -28.46 -3.95 17.28
N ASN A 42 -28.68 -4.19 16.00
CA ASN A 42 -28.41 -3.32 14.85
C ASN A 42 -29.04 -1.91 15.00
N PRO A 43 -28.36 -0.83 14.63
CA PRO A 43 -29.00 0.45 14.39
C PRO A 43 -29.49 0.56 12.93
N HIS A 44 -30.81 0.62 12.75
CA HIS A 44 -31.47 1.01 11.49
C HIS A 44 -31.34 2.53 11.22
N PRO A 45 -31.50 2.96 9.96
CA PRO A 45 -30.95 4.23 9.45
C PRO A 45 -31.80 5.46 9.77
N VAL A 46 -31.09 6.57 10.02
CA VAL A 46 -31.65 7.90 10.23
C VAL A 46 -32.29 8.43 8.94
N ARG A 47 -33.54 8.89 9.06
CA ARG A 47 -34.37 9.50 8.02
C ARG A 47 -33.80 10.86 7.56
N ARG A 48 -33.80 11.09 6.24
CA ARG A 48 -33.66 12.42 5.60
C ARG A 48 -34.92 13.26 5.81
N PRO A 49 -34.81 14.60 5.90
CA PRO A 49 -35.89 15.51 5.53
C PRO A 49 -35.74 16.03 4.08
N LEU A 50 -36.88 16.16 3.41
CA LEU A 50 -37.11 16.83 2.13
C LEU A 50 -36.76 18.34 2.24
N ARG A 51 -36.05 18.92 1.26
CA ARG A 51 -36.57 19.75 0.15
C ARG A 51 -37.56 20.85 0.60
N ASP A 52 -37.06 22.08 0.66
CA ASP A 52 -37.82 23.27 0.33
C ASP A 52 -37.17 23.97 -0.86
N SER A 53 -38.04 24.57 -1.65
CA SER A 53 -37.81 25.18 -2.95
C SER A 53 -37.79 26.68 -2.73
N ASP A 54 -36.81 27.40 -3.27
CA ASP A 54 -37.03 28.79 -3.65
C ASP A 54 -36.14 29.20 -4.81
N SER A 55 -36.79 29.90 -5.73
CA SER A 55 -36.34 30.35 -7.03
C SER A 55 -35.95 31.83 -6.99
N SER A 56 -34.82 32.19 -7.61
CA SER A 56 -34.67 33.52 -8.23
C SER A 56 -33.54 33.52 -9.28
N SER A 57 -33.94 33.85 -10.51
CA SER A 57 -33.20 34.46 -11.64
C SER A 57 -32.23 35.57 -11.20
N SER A 58 -31.19 36.05 -11.89
CA SER A 58 -30.63 36.03 -13.27
C SER A 58 -29.21 36.65 -13.13
N THR A 59 -28.20 36.44 -13.98
CA THR A 59 -27.99 37.14 -15.26
C THR A 59 -26.64 36.68 -15.84
N SER A 60 -26.63 36.46 -17.15
CA SER A 60 -25.51 36.14 -18.03
C SER A 60 -24.48 37.26 -18.21
N GLN A 61 -23.18 36.93 -18.23
CA GLN A 61 -22.20 37.53 -19.16
C GLN A 61 -21.09 36.52 -19.47
N GLY A 62 -20.71 36.42 -20.75
CA GLY A 62 -19.78 35.43 -21.26
C GLY A 62 -18.44 35.99 -21.77
N LEU A 63 -17.48 35.07 -21.83
CA LEU A 63 -16.28 34.96 -22.70
C LEU A 63 -15.08 35.88 -22.40
N PRO A 64 -13.81 35.46 -22.68
CA PRO A 64 -13.46 34.45 -23.68
C PRO A 64 -12.50 33.30 -23.27
N VAL A 65 -12.53 32.32 -24.17
CA VAL A 65 -11.65 31.18 -24.39
C VAL A 65 -10.21 31.63 -24.61
N ILE A 66 -9.25 31.06 -23.86
CA ILE A 66 -7.85 30.92 -24.30
C ILE A 66 -7.39 29.49 -24.06
N SER A 67 -7.21 28.81 -25.18
CA SER A 67 -6.69 27.47 -25.35
C SER A 67 -5.18 27.46 -25.09
N ARG A 68 -4.71 26.64 -24.14
CA ARG A 68 -3.36 26.05 -24.18
C ARG A 68 -3.40 24.63 -23.64
N SER A 69 -3.68 23.71 -24.54
CA SER A 69 -3.38 22.29 -24.38
C SER A 69 -1.88 22.11 -24.45
N THR A 70 -1.28 21.54 -23.41
CA THR A 70 0.03 20.88 -23.52
C THR A 70 -0.14 19.49 -22.94
N THR A 71 -0.56 18.60 -23.82
CA THR A 71 -0.72 17.17 -23.58
C THR A 71 0.67 16.55 -23.39
N ILE A 72 1.01 16.15 -22.17
CA ILE A 72 2.06 15.14 -21.95
C ILE A 72 1.35 13.79 -21.82
N SER A 73 0.91 13.27 -22.97
CA SER A 73 0.50 11.88 -23.08
C SER A 73 1.75 11.03 -23.30
N GLY A 74 2.40 10.66 -22.21
CA GLY A 74 3.30 9.52 -22.15
C GLY A 74 2.56 8.31 -21.58
N SER A 75 1.42 7.95 -22.17
CA SER A 75 0.73 6.71 -21.81
C SER A 75 1.60 5.57 -22.34
N LEU A 76 2.36 4.93 -21.45
CA LEU A 76 2.90 3.60 -21.69
C LEU A 76 1.70 2.66 -21.80
N LEU A 77 1.09 2.60 -22.98
CA LEU A 77 0.12 1.56 -23.33
C LEU A 77 0.91 0.25 -23.33
N ILE A 78 0.91 -0.43 -22.20
CA ILE A 78 1.30 -1.83 -22.14
C ILE A 78 0.33 -2.57 -23.06
N PRO A 79 0.81 -3.35 -24.04
CA PRO A 79 -0.08 -4.11 -24.90
C PRO A 79 -0.97 -4.99 -24.04
N THR A 80 -2.29 -4.83 -24.14
CA THR A 80 -3.20 -5.81 -23.55
C THR A 80 -2.91 -7.15 -24.22
N PRO A 81 -2.56 -8.21 -23.45
CA PRO A 81 -2.37 -9.53 -24.03
C PRO A 81 -3.65 -9.96 -24.75
N PRO A 82 -3.53 -10.72 -25.86
CA PRO A 82 -4.67 -11.06 -26.71
C PRO A 82 -5.81 -11.72 -25.93
N PRO A 83 -7.06 -11.60 -26.43
CA PRO A 83 -8.20 -12.28 -25.82
C PRO A 83 -7.95 -13.79 -25.71
N PRO A 84 -8.59 -14.45 -24.73
CA PRO A 84 -8.50 -15.88 -24.59
C PRO A 84 -8.98 -16.52 -25.89
N THR A 85 -8.19 -17.44 -26.43
CA THR A 85 -8.46 -18.01 -27.74
C THR A 85 -8.74 -19.51 -27.57
N ILE A 86 -9.79 -19.98 -28.24
CA ILE A 86 -10.04 -21.41 -28.38
C ILE A 86 -8.94 -21.97 -29.29
N SER A 87 -8.19 -22.98 -28.84
CA SER A 87 -7.12 -23.54 -29.66
C SER A 87 -7.71 -24.28 -30.88
N SER A 88 -7.65 -23.64 -32.05
CA SER A 88 -8.11 -24.21 -33.32
C SER A 88 -6.99 -24.44 -34.35
N GLU A 89 -5.74 -24.01 -34.06
CA GLU A 89 -4.64 -24.13 -35.02
C GLU A 89 -3.80 -25.40 -34.82
N ARG A 90 -3.82 -26.25 -35.85
CA ARG A 90 -2.99 -27.46 -35.97
C ARG A 90 -1.56 -27.08 -36.40
N THR A 91 -0.78 -26.40 -35.57
CA THR A 91 0.67 -26.23 -35.80
C THR A 91 1.44 -27.43 -35.23
N SER A 92 1.67 -28.42 -36.10
CA SER A 92 2.62 -29.54 -35.98
C SER A 92 2.51 -30.51 -34.77
N LYS A 93 1.95 -31.70 -35.07
CA LYS A 93 2.47 -33.03 -34.69
C LYS A 93 2.84 -33.35 -33.23
N TYR A 94 2.19 -32.84 -32.20
CA TYR A 94 2.15 -33.53 -30.89
C TYR A 94 0.80 -33.33 -30.23
N ASN A 95 0.06 -34.43 -30.00
CA ASN A 95 -1.09 -34.40 -29.09
C ASN A 95 -0.54 -34.13 -27.69
N ARG A 96 -0.56 -32.87 -27.25
CA ARG A 96 -0.17 -32.55 -25.88
C ARG A 96 -1.15 -33.23 -24.93
N THR A 97 -0.63 -34.13 -24.12
CA THR A 97 -1.42 -34.85 -23.13
C THR A 97 -1.50 -34.05 -21.84
N ALA A 98 -2.47 -34.36 -20.99
CA ALA A 98 -2.58 -33.74 -19.67
C ALA A 98 -1.36 -33.99 -18.75
N ALA A 99 -0.38 -34.80 -19.17
CA ALA A 99 0.90 -35.02 -18.49
C ALA A 99 1.96 -33.97 -18.86
N ASP A 100 1.77 -33.24 -19.95
CA ASP A 100 2.72 -32.22 -20.44
C ASP A 100 2.58 -30.89 -19.69
N PHE A 101 1.54 -30.76 -18.86
CA PHE A 101 1.22 -29.56 -18.12
C PHE A 101 1.33 -29.76 -16.61
N VAL A 102 1.77 -28.70 -15.93
CA VAL A 102 1.74 -28.58 -14.49
C VAL A 102 0.29 -28.40 -14.05
N ARG A 103 -0.36 -29.51 -13.65
CA ARG A 103 -1.71 -29.48 -13.07
C ARG A 103 -1.73 -28.73 -11.75
N SER A 104 -2.66 -27.79 -11.59
CA SER A 104 -2.94 -27.15 -10.29
C SER A 104 -3.99 -27.95 -9.50
N ASP A 105 -4.26 -27.50 -8.27
CA ASP A 105 -5.34 -28.03 -7.44
C ASP A 105 -6.74 -27.69 -8.00
N PHE A 106 -6.86 -26.72 -8.90
CA PHE A 106 -8.09 -26.48 -9.67
C PHE A 106 -8.22 -27.51 -10.79
N TRP A 107 -8.57 -28.73 -10.39
CA TRP A 107 -8.82 -29.85 -11.30
C TRP A 107 -10.11 -30.57 -10.89
N PHE A 108 -11.25 -30.02 -11.30
CA PHE A 108 -12.55 -30.57 -10.95
C PHE A 108 -12.87 -31.82 -11.78
N ARG A 109 -13.37 -32.86 -11.11
CA ARG A 109 -13.71 -34.15 -11.74
C ARG A 109 -14.81 -33.99 -12.80
N ASP A 110 -15.78 -33.13 -12.51
CA ASP A 110 -16.93 -32.74 -13.33
C ASP A 110 -16.67 -31.47 -14.16
N GLY A 111 -15.45 -30.94 -14.14
CA GLY A 111 -15.05 -29.82 -14.98
C GLY A 111 -15.22 -30.17 -16.48
N ASN A 112 -15.70 -29.20 -17.25
CA ASN A 112 -16.08 -29.36 -18.65
C ASN A 112 -15.30 -28.46 -19.62
N VAL A 113 -14.29 -27.75 -19.12
CA VAL A 113 -13.33 -26.97 -19.92
C VAL A 113 -11.96 -27.00 -19.26
N VAL A 114 -10.89 -27.05 -20.06
CA VAL A 114 -9.50 -26.93 -19.57
C VAL A 114 -8.93 -25.58 -19.99
N ILE A 115 -8.48 -24.79 -19.03
CA ILE A 115 -7.72 -23.57 -19.28
C ILE A 115 -6.24 -23.92 -19.30
N ILE A 116 -5.54 -23.49 -20.35
CA ILE A 116 -4.08 -23.61 -20.48
C ILE A 116 -3.49 -22.22 -20.33
N ALA A 117 -2.60 -22.02 -19.36
CA ALA A 117 -1.86 -20.77 -19.16
C ALA A 117 -0.37 -21.10 -19.04
N GLY A 118 0.41 -20.76 -20.07
CA GLY A 118 1.81 -21.16 -20.17
C GLY A 118 1.98 -22.69 -20.06
N GLN A 119 2.67 -23.15 -19.02
CA GLN A 119 2.87 -24.57 -18.74
C GLN A 119 1.87 -25.14 -17.71
N ALA A 120 0.94 -24.32 -17.21
CA ALA A 120 -0.10 -24.76 -16.27
C ALA A 120 -1.40 -25.12 -16.98
N ALA A 121 -2.12 -26.07 -16.40
CA ALA A 121 -3.48 -26.43 -16.83
C ALA A 121 -4.44 -26.49 -15.64
N PHE A 122 -5.67 -26.04 -15.88
CA PHE A 122 -6.74 -25.93 -14.89
C PHE A 122 -8.02 -26.53 -15.48
N LYS A 123 -8.60 -27.55 -14.85
CA LYS A 123 -9.86 -28.15 -15.31
C LYS A 123 -11.00 -27.58 -14.48
N VAL A 124 -11.87 -26.80 -15.12
CA VAL A 124 -12.88 -25.96 -14.47
C VAL A 124 -14.25 -26.06 -15.15
N HIS A 125 -15.23 -25.36 -14.60
CA HIS A 125 -16.59 -25.29 -15.14
C HIS A 125 -16.78 -24.05 -16.01
N ARG A 126 -17.18 -24.26 -17.25
CA ARG A 126 -17.57 -23.22 -18.21
C ARG A 126 -18.62 -22.27 -17.62
N GLY A 127 -19.67 -22.82 -17.01
CA GLY A 127 -20.75 -22.03 -16.43
C GLY A 127 -20.28 -21.08 -15.30
N GLN A 128 -19.23 -21.44 -14.55
CA GLN A 128 -18.66 -20.56 -13.53
C GLN A 128 -17.96 -19.35 -14.18
N LEU A 129 -17.26 -19.56 -15.29
CA LEU A 129 -16.61 -18.48 -16.03
C LEU A 129 -17.65 -17.55 -16.67
N GLU A 130 -18.65 -18.12 -17.36
CA GLU A 130 -19.71 -17.35 -18.03
C GLU A 130 -20.54 -16.53 -17.06
N ARG A 131 -20.86 -17.10 -15.90
CA ARG A 131 -21.67 -16.41 -14.86
C ARG A 131 -21.01 -15.13 -14.36
N HIS A 132 -19.68 -15.10 -14.31
CA HIS A 132 -18.93 -14.01 -13.71
C HIS A 132 -18.30 -13.06 -14.73
N SER A 133 -18.24 -13.44 -16.02
CA SER A 133 -17.56 -12.69 -17.06
C SER A 133 -18.35 -12.70 -18.38
N GLU A 134 -18.73 -11.52 -18.84
CA GLU A 134 -19.34 -11.34 -20.16
C GLU A 134 -18.39 -11.74 -21.30
N VAL A 135 -17.08 -11.56 -21.09
CA VAL A 135 -16.05 -11.97 -22.06
C VAL A 135 -16.08 -13.47 -22.26
N PHE A 136 -16.14 -14.26 -21.18
CA PHE A 136 -16.26 -15.71 -21.29
C PHE A 136 -17.62 -16.14 -21.83
N SER A 137 -18.70 -15.48 -21.43
CA SER A 137 -20.03 -15.72 -22.01
C SER A 137 -20.03 -15.54 -23.53
N GLY A 138 -19.40 -14.47 -24.03
CA GLY A 138 -19.26 -14.22 -25.47
C GLY A 138 -18.36 -15.25 -26.15
N LEU A 139 -17.20 -15.54 -25.57
CA LEU A 139 -16.24 -16.53 -26.10
C LEU A 139 -16.90 -17.89 -26.33
N PHE A 140 -17.69 -18.35 -25.36
CA PHE A 140 -18.29 -19.67 -25.41
C PHE A 140 -19.62 -19.74 -26.17
N ALA A 141 -20.23 -18.59 -26.48
CA ALA A 141 -21.41 -18.51 -27.35
C ALA A 141 -21.07 -18.67 -28.84
N LEU A 142 -19.80 -18.45 -29.22
CA LEU A 142 -19.35 -18.62 -30.60
C LEU A 142 -19.40 -20.11 -31.03
N PRO A 143 -19.71 -20.40 -32.31
CA PRO A 143 -19.64 -21.75 -32.84
C PRO A 143 -18.25 -22.35 -32.62
N GLN A 144 -18.21 -23.40 -31.82
CA GLN A 144 -16.98 -24.13 -31.53
C GLN A 144 -16.69 -25.09 -32.71
N PRO A 145 -15.41 -25.31 -33.09
CA PRO A 145 -15.05 -26.35 -34.07
C PRO A 145 -15.62 -27.71 -33.66
N SER A 146 -15.81 -28.64 -34.58
CA SER A 146 -16.18 -30.03 -34.23
C SER A 146 -15.21 -30.58 -33.18
N LEU A 147 -15.67 -31.44 -32.26
CA LEU A 147 -14.80 -32.07 -31.24
C LEU A 147 -13.61 -32.83 -31.86
N GLN A 148 -13.75 -33.27 -33.12
CA GLN A 148 -12.69 -33.92 -33.90
C GLN A 148 -11.57 -32.97 -34.36
N ASP A 149 -11.84 -31.67 -34.35
CA ASP A 149 -10.93 -30.60 -34.79
C ASP A 149 -10.37 -29.76 -33.62
N GLN A 150 -10.77 -30.06 -32.38
CA GLN A 150 -10.30 -29.37 -31.18
C GLN A 150 -9.17 -30.12 -30.47
N GLU A 151 -8.20 -29.37 -29.93
CA GLU A 151 -7.23 -29.91 -28.97
C GLU A 151 -7.96 -30.23 -27.66
N LEU A 152 -8.08 -31.52 -27.34
CA LEU A 152 -8.73 -32.00 -26.12
C LEU A 152 -7.68 -32.36 -25.08
N VAL A 153 -7.86 -31.88 -23.86
CA VAL A 153 -7.09 -32.28 -22.68
C VAL A 153 -8.06 -32.87 -21.67
N ASP A 154 -7.81 -34.12 -21.25
CA ASP A 154 -8.69 -34.87 -20.34
C ASP A 154 -10.16 -34.91 -20.82
N ASN A 155 -10.33 -35.13 -22.13
CA ASN A 155 -11.61 -35.16 -22.85
C ASN A 155 -12.43 -33.86 -22.77
N CYS A 156 -11.78 -32.74 -22.46
CA CYS A 156 -12.42 -31.43 -22.36
C CYS A 156 -11.85 -30.48 -23.43
N PRO A 157 -12.66 -29.56 -23.97
CA PRO A 157 -12.18 -28.49 -24.85
C PRO A 157 -11.19 -27.60 -24.12
N CYS A 158 -10.16 -27.14 -24.84
CA CYS A 158 -9.12 -26.29 -24.28
C CYS A 158 -9.32 -24.82 -24.66
N VAL A 159 -9.06 -23.94 -23.70
CA VAL A 159 -8.97 -22.49 -23.92
C VAL A 159 -7.60 -22.01 -23.48
N VAL A 160 -6.89 -21.33 -24.37
CA VAL A 160 -5.56 -20.80 -24.08
C VAL A 160 -5.69 -19.40 -23.51
N PHE A 161 -5.16 -19.21 -22.32
CA PHE A 161 -4.98 -17.91 -21.68
C PHE A 161 -3.53 -17.49 -21.89
N HIS A 162 -3.35 -16.26 -22.36
CA HIS A 162 -2.03 -15.67 -22.60
C HIS A 162 -1.51 -14.93 -21.36
N ASP A 163 -1.92 -15.40 -20.18
CA ASP A 163 -1.70 -14.75 -18.90
C ASP A 163 -0.76 -15.60 -18.03
N SER A 164 -0.20 -14.98 -17.00
CA SER A 164 0.67 -15.64 -16.02
C SER A 164 -0.06 -16.84 -15.38
N PRO A 165 0.57 -18.03 -15.29
CA PRO A 165 -0.01 -19.19 -14.61
C PRO A 165 -0.45 -18.88 -13.17
N SER A 166 0.33 -18.07 -12.45
CA SER A 166 -0.02 -17.66 -11.08
C SER A 166 -1.22 -16.73 -11.06
N ASP A 167 -1.34 -15.85 -12.05
CA ASP A 167 -2.44 -14.89 -12.08
C ASP A 167 -3.76 -15.61 -12.35
N VAL A 168 -3.74 -16.58 -13.27
CA VAL A 168 -4.88 -17.47 -13.55
C VAL A 168 -5.24 -18.29 -12.32
N PHE A 169 -4.27 -18.85 -11.60
CA PHE A 169 -4.52 -19.58 -10.35
C PHE A 169 -5.28 -18.70 -9.34
N TYR A 170 -4.75 -17.51 -9.01
CA TYR A 170 -5.39 -16.62 -8.02
C TYR A 170 -6.77 -16.13 -8.47
N PHE A 171 -6.94 -15.85 -9.76
CA PHE A 171 -8.23 -15.47 -10.33
C PHE A 171 -9.27 -16.59 -10.22
N LEU A 172 -8.88 -17.84 -10.53
CA LEU A 172 -9.75 -18.99 -10.35
C LEU A 172 -10.07 -19.23 -8.86
N SER A 173 -9.08 -19.13 -7.96
CA SER A 173 -9.34 -19.17 -6.52
C SER A 173 -10.38 -18.13 -6.10
N ALA A 174 -10.27 -16.90 -6.59
CA ALA A 174 -11.22 -15.85 -6.27
C ALA A 174 -12.64 -16.12 -6.81
N LEU A 175 -12.76 -16.79 -7.97
CA LEU A 175 -14.06 -17.14 -8.57
C LEU A 175 -14.75 -18.32 -7.89
N TYR A 176 -13.99 -19.30 -7.40
CA TYR A 176 -14.52 -20.52 -6.77
C TYR A 176 -14.65 -20.38 -5.26
N ASP A 177 -13.57 -19.95 -4.61
CA ASP A 177 -13.45 -19.91 -3.16
C ASP A 177 -13.73 -18.52 -2.59
N GLY A 178 -13.91 -17.52 -3.46
CA GLY A 178 -14.08 -16.12 -3.08
C GLY A 178 -12.76 -15.45 -2.69
N LEU A 179 -12.79 -14.11 -2.67
CA LEU A 179 -11.64 -13.30 -2.26
C LEU A 179 -11.83 -12.87 -0.79
N TYR A 180 -11.31 -13.68 0.15
CA TYR A 180 -11.45 -13.45 1.59
C TYR A 180 -10.11 -13.13 2.25
N PHE A 181 -10.02 -11.95 2.88
CA PHE A 181 -8.84 -11.54 3.65
C PHE A 181 -9.26 -11.33 5.11
N LYS A 182 -9.27 -12.41 5.90
CA LYS A 182 -9.67 -12.34 7.33
C LYS A 182 -8.74 -11.42 8.12
N PHE A 183 -7.43 -11.54 7.87
CA PHE A 183 -6.39 -10.65 8.37
C PHE A 183 -5.47 -10.32 7.21
N PRO A 184 -5.66 -9.17 6.56
CA PRO A 184 -4.90 -8.86 5.36
C PRO A 184 -3.41 -8.74 5.63
N ARG A 185 -2.60 -9.37 4.78
CA ARG A 185 -1.14 -9.40 4.89
C ARG A 185 -0.48 -8.86 3.63
N ALA A 186 0.76 -8.37 3.78
CA ALA A 186 1.60 -7.97 2.65
C ALA A 186 1.78 -9.10 1.62
N ASN A 187 1.82 -10.36 2.08
CA ASN A 187 1.93 -11.54 1.23
C ASN A 187 0.65 -11.87 0.44
N ASP A 188 -0.49 -11.23 0.74
CA ASP A 188 -1.72 -11.38 -0.05
C ASP A 188 -1.67 -10.54 -1.34
N PHE A 189 -0.72 -9.60 -1.44
CA PHE A 189 -0.62 -8.69 -2.57
C PHE A 189 -0.52 -9.37 -3.94
N PRO A 190 0.24 -10.47 -4.14
CA PRO A 190 0.27 -11.15 -5.43
C PRO A 190 -1.11 -11.63 -5.87
N ALA A 191 -1.94 -12.12 -4.95
CA ALA A 191 -3.31 -12.51 -5.23
C ALA A 191 -4.16 -11.29 -5.59
N ILE A 192 -4.05 -10.19 -4.83
CA ILE A 192 -4.78 -8.94 -5.13
C ILE A 192 -4.40 -8.40 -6.52
N ALA A 193 -3.10 -8.34 -6.83
CA ALA A 193 -2.59 -7.85 -8.11
C ALA A 193 -3.06 -8.72 -9.28
N ALA A 194 -2.92 -10.04 -9.17
CA ALA A 194 -3.38 -11.01 -10.15
C ALA A 194 -4.89 -10.91 -10.42
N VAL A 195 -5.69 -10.93 -9.34
CA VAL A 195 -7.15 -10.84 -9.44
C VAL A 195 -7.54 -9.48 -10.02
N LEU A 196 -6.87 -8.39 -9.66
CA LEU A 196 -7.15 -7.07 -10.23
C LEU A 196 -6.88 -7.01 -11.73
N ARG A 197 -5.75 -7.54 -12.20
CA ARG A 197 -5.42 -7.64 -13.65
C ARG A 197 -6.48 -8.43 -14.40
N LEU A 198 -6.74 -9.66 -13.96
CA LEU A 198 -7.63 -10.57 -14.71
C LEU A 198 -9.09 -10.20 -14.57
N SER A 199 -9.54 -9.69 -13.42
CA SER A 199 -10.90 -9.16 -13.28
C SER A 199 -11.13 -7.93 -14.16
N THR A 200 -10.11 -7.09 -14.37
CA THR A 200 -10.20 -5.97 -15.32
C THR A 200 -10.22 -6.48 -16.76
N LYS A 201 -9.32 -7.40 -17.12
CA LYS A 201 -9.22 -7.97 -18.48
C LYS A 201 -10.49 -8.73 -18.89
N TYR A 202 -11.05 -9.53 -17.98
CA TYR A 202 -12.22 -10.38 -18.22
C TYR A 202 -13.53 -9.77 -17.70
N MET A 203 -13.54 -8.48 -17.36
CA MET A 203 -14.74 -7.75 -16.94
C MET A 203 -15.51 -8.40 -15.77
N VAL A 204 -14.79 -8.92 -14.78
CA VAL A 204 -15.36 -9.46 -13.53
C VAL A 204 -15.44 -8.34 -12.49
N GLU A 205 -16.43 -7.45 -12.66
CA GLU A 205 -16.50 -6.17 -11.94
C GLU A 205 -16.52 -6.32 -10.41
N THR A 206 -17.20 -7.34 -9.88
CA THR A 206 -17.32 -7.59 -8.44
C THR A 206 -15.96 -7.85 -7.77
N LEU A 207 -15.09 -8.61 -8.43
CA LEU A 207 -13.72 -8.86 -7.97
C LEU A 207 -12.85 -7.61 -8.15
N ARG A 208 -13.00 -6.90 -9.27
CA ARG A 208 -12.25 -5.67 -9.56
C ARG A 208 -12.47 -4.62 -8.47
N VAL A 209 -13.74 -4.34 -8.14
CA VAL A 209 -14.10 -3.38 -7.08
C VAL A 209 -13.54 -3.79 -5.73
N ARG A 210 -13.63 -5.09 -5.38
CA ARG A 210 -13.09 -5.59 -4.11
C ARG A 210 -11.57 -5.40 -4.02
N CYS A 211 -10.83 -5.71 -5.08
CA CYS A 211 -9.39 -5.49 -5.14
C CYS A 211 -9.03 -3.99 -5.04
N LEU A 212 -9.75 -3.12 -5.75
CA LEU A 212 -9.53 -1.68 -5.69
C LEU A 212 -9.81 -1.12 -4.30
N HIS A 213 -10.91 -1.51 -3.67
CA HIS A 213 -11.22 -1.10 -2.30
C HIS A 213 -10.10 -1.51 -1.34
N ARG A 214 -9.61 -2.75 -1.46
CA ARG A 214 -8.49 -3.23 -0.65
C ARG A 214 -7.22 -2.41 -0.89
N LEU A 215 -6.90 -2.10 -2.14
CA LEU A 215 -5.74 -1.30 -2.49
C LEU A 215 -5.81 0.12 -1.89
N HIS A 216 -6.99 0.74 -1.87
CA HIS A 216 -7.18 2.08 -1.28
C HIS A 216 -7.12 2.09 0.25
N LEU A 217 -7.37 0.97 0.93
CA LEU A 217 -7.12 0.85 2.37
C LEU A 217 -5.62 0.82 2.67
N ASP A 218 -4.85 0.12 1.84
CA ASP A 218 -3.39 0.01 1.99
C ASP A 218 -2.65 1.27 1.51
N TRP A 219 -3.25 2.02 0.59
CA TRP A 219 -2.72 3.22 -0.05
C TRP A 219 -3.78 4.33 -0.11
N PRO A 220 -4.04 4.98 1.03
CA PRO A 220 -5.12 5.93 1.19
C PRO A 220 -4.89 7.21 0.38
N THR A 221 -5.99 7.80 -0.08
CA THR A 221 -5.99 9.07 -0.85
C THR A 221 -6.19 10.30 0.04
N THR A 222 -6.45 10.10 1.33
CA THR A 222 -6.71 11.16 2.31
C THR A 222 -5.69 11.13 3.44
N LEU A 223 -5.37 12.30 3.99
CA LEU A 223 -4.45 12.42 5.13
C LEU A 223 -4.95 11.63 6.34
N LEU A 224 -6.25 11.66 6.62
CA LEU A 224 -6.84 10.87 7.70
C LEU A 224 -6.64 9.35 7.50
N GLY A 225 -6.85 8.86 6.28
CA GLY A 225 -6.61 7.44 5.97
C GLY A 225 -5.12 7.08 6.11
N TRP A 226 -4.23 7.99 5.72
CA TRP A 226 -2.79 7.82 5.93
C TRP A 226 -2.43 7.73 7.41
N ASP A 227 -2.97 8.62 8.24
CA ASP A 227 -2.73 8.60 9.68
C ASP A 227 -3.22 7.30 10.33
N GLN A 228 -4.40 6.81 9.94
CA GLN A 228 -4.93 5.53 10.41
C GLN A 228 -4.03 4.36 10.02
N ARG A 229 -3.53 4.35 8.78
CA ARG A 229 -2.59 3.34 8.28
C ARG A 229 -1.28 3.39 9.06
N GLU A 230 -0.73 4.57 9.28
CA GLU A 230 0.54 4.77 10.00
C GLU A 230 0.42 4.33 11.46
N ALA A 231 -0.67 4.69 12.15
CA ALA A 231 -0.95 4.24 13.50
C ALA A 231 -1.02 2.71 13.60
N ALA A 232 -1.59 2.03 12.60
CA ALA A 232 -1.63 0.57 12.54
C ALA A 232 -0.28 -0.08 12.21
N ALA A 233 0.69 0.68 11.69
CA ALA A 233 2.01 0.20 11.29
C ALA A 233 3.09 0.42 12.37
N THR A 234 2.76 1.11 13.47
CA THR A 234 3.70 1.39 14.57
C THR A 234 3.24 0.80 15.89
N ASP A 235 4.19 0.41 16.74
CA ASP A 235 3.91 0.04 18.13
C ASP A 235 3.69 1.27 19.04
N ASP A 236 3.38 1.03 20.32
CA ASP A 236 3.19 2.08 21.34
C ASP A 236 4.43 2.97 21.54
N SER A 237 5.60 2.52 21.08
CA SER A 237 6.86 3.28 21.11
C SER A 237 7.16 4.01 19.80
N GLY A 238 6.23 3.99 18.84
CA GLY A 238 6.34 4.64 17.53
C GLY A 238 7.30 3.92 16.56
N ARG A 239 7.75 2.71 16.88
CA ARG A 239 8.63 1.91 16.02
C ARG A 239 7.80 1.22 14.96
N TYR A 240 8.28 1.23 13.72
CA TYR A 240 7.62 0.48 12.66
C TYR A 240 7.68 -1.01 12.97
N LEU A 241 6.53 -1.65 12.98
CA LEU A 241 6.43 -3.09 12.95
C LEU A 241 7.01 -3.62 11.63
N PRO A 242 7.46 -4.87 11.57
CA PRO A 242 7.73 -5.53 10.29
C PRO A 242 6.54 -5.31 9.35
N ARG A 243 6.81 -5.12 8.06
CA ARG A 243 5.78 -4.79 7.06
C ARG A 243 4.88 -6.03 6.82
N GLU A 244 3.99 -6.28 7.76
CA GLU A 244 3.12 -7.45 7.79
C GLU A 244 1.78 -7.19 7.09
N THR A 245 1.31 -5.95 7.09
CA THR A 245 -0.07 -5.59 6.72
C THR A 245 -0.24 -5.04 5.31
N CYS A 246 0.77 -4.35 4.76
CA CYS A 246 0.69 -3.72 3.44
C CYS A 246 1.88 -4.10 2.54
N PRO A 247 1.71 -4.23 1.22
CA PRO A 247 2.80 -4.53 0.29
C PRO A 247 3.90 -3.48 0.27
N HIS A 248 5.07 -3.84 -0.27
CA HIS A 248 6.14 -2.87 -0.52
C HIS A 248 5.71 -1.83 -1.58
N PRO A 249 5.99 -0.52 -1.39
CA PRO A 249 5.49 0.52 -2.29
C PRO A 249 5.88 0.35 -3.76
N ILE A 250 7.10 -0.15 -4.04
CA ILE A 250 7.55 -0.41 -5.42
C ILE A 250 6.57 -1.31 -6.18
N LEU A 251 6.11 -2.40 -5.54
CA LEU A 251 5.19 -3.36 -6.16
C LEU A 251 3.85 -2.71 -6.50
N VAL A 252 3.42 -1.78 -5.66
CA VAL A 252 2.16 -1.05 -5.83
C VAL A 252 2.29 0.03 -6.88
N ILE A 253 3.41 0.74 -6.94
CA ILE A 253 3.70 1.72 -7.98
C ILE A 253 3.68 1.04 -9.35
N GLU A 254 4.34 -0.12 -9.48
CA GLU A 254 4.32 -0.90 -10.73
C GLU A 254 2.91 -1.32 -11.13
N LEU A 255 2.15 -1.91 -10.22
CA LEU A 255 0.76 -2.31 -10.48
C LEU A 255 -0.13 -1.12 -10.83
N ALA A 256 0.03 0.00 -10.12
CA ALA A 256 -0.77 1.20 -10.33
C ALA A 256 -0.49 1.83 -11.70
N LEU A 257 0.77 1.83 -12.14
CA LEU A 257 1.12 2.29 -13.49
C LEU A 257 0.65 1.31 -14.56
N GLU A 258 0.80 0.01 -14.33
CA GLU A 258 0.32 -1.04 -15.21
C GLU A 258 -1.19 -0.95 -15.45
N MET A 259 -1.95 -0.73 -14.38
CA MET A 259 -3.42 -0.72 -14.40
C MET A 259 -4.03 0.68 -14.57
N GLY A 260 -3.22 1.74 -14.67
CA GLY A 260 -3.71 3.11 -14.77
C GLY A 260 -4.41 3.66 -13.50
N ILE A 261 -4.06 3.16 -12.31
CA ILE A 261 -4.67 3.53 -11.02
C ILE A 261 -3.87 4.69 -10.41
N SER A 262 -4.04 5.89 -10.96
CA SER A 262 -3.27 7.06 -10.54
C SER A 262 -3.54 7.52 -9.10
N THR A 263 -4.72 7.19 -8.55
CA THR A 263 -5.17 7.64 -7.22
C THR A 263 -4.25 7.19 -6.08
N VAL A 264 -3.63 6.02 -6.19
CA VAL A 264 -2.76 5.46 -5.13
C VAL A 264 -1.29 5.89 -5.27
N LEU A 265 -0.89 6.44 -6.42
CA LEU A 265 0.50 6.81 -6.70
C LEU A 265 1.08 7.85 -5.73
N PRO A 266 0.37 8.94 -5.35
CA PRO A 266 0.93 9.92 -4.42
C PRO A 266 1.32 9.29 -3.07
N ALA A 267 0.44 8.48 -2.49
CA ALA A 267 0.69 7.80 -1.22
C ALA A 267 1.81 6.75 -1.35
N ALA A 268 1.84 5.98 -2.45
CA ALA A 268 2.86 4.96 -2.67
C ALA A 268 4.26 5.55 -2.90
N LEU A 269 4.35 6.62 -3.69
CA LEU A 269 5.61 7.34 -3.90
C LEU A 269 6.06 8.08 -2.63
N TYR A 270 5.11 8.64 -1.87
CA TYR A 270 5.41 9.23 -0.57
C TYR A 270 6.01 8.19 0.38
N ASP A 271 5.35 7.05 0.58
CA ASP A 271 5.86 5.97 1.44
C ASP A 271 7.27 5.53 1.04
N LEU A 272 7.51 5.35 -0.26
CA LEU A 272 8.83 4.99 -0.78
C LEU A 272 9.88 6.07 -0.55
N SER A 273 9.53 7.34 -0.73
CA SER A 273 10.46 8.48 -0.59
C SER A 273 11.03 8.60 0.83
N ARG A 274 10.33 8.05 1.83
CA ARG A 274 10.79 7.99 3.22
C ARG A 274 11.98 7.06 3.42
N TYR A 275 12.23 6.14 2.49
CA TYR A 275 13.37 5.25 2.55
C TYR A 275 14.67 6.02 2.23
N GLY A 276 15.80 5.52 2.75
CA GLY A 276 17.11 6.03 2.33
C GLY A 276 17.36 5.79 0.84
N PRO A 277 18.05 6.69 0.11
CA PRO A 277 18.25 6.57 -1.33
C PRO A 277 18.80 5.21 -1.79
N SER A 278 19.74 4.63 -1.04
CA SER A 278 20.28 3.29 -1.34
C SER A 278 19.22 2.20 -1.26
N LYS A 279 18.27 2.25 -0.31
CA LYS A 279 17.18 1.28 -0.21
C LYS A 279 16.17 1.44 -1.34
N ILE A 280 15.90 2.68 -1.75
CA ILE A 280 15.04 2.98 -2.92
C ILE A 280 15.67 2.37 -4.18
N LEU A 281 16.98 2.56 -4.37
CA LEU A 281 17.72 2.04 -5.52
C LEU A 281 17.82 0.51 -5.53
N VAL A 282 18.12 -0.11 -4.38
CA VAL A 282 18.24 -1.57 -4.27
C VAL A 282 16.94 -2.25 -4.65
N GLY A 283 15.80 -1.68 -4.26
CA GLY A 283 14.48 -2.22 -4.58
C GLY A 283 13.98 -3.23 -3.55
N THR A 284 13.06 -4.10 -3.98
CA THR A 284 12.42 -5.10 -3.11
C THR A 284 12.49 -6.48 -3.74
N LYS A 285 12.44 -7.54 -2.92
CA LYS A 285 12.30 -8.90 -3.43
C LYS A 285 10.93 -9.07 -4.09
N ARG A 286 10.90 -9.77 -5.23
CA ARG A 286 9.66 -10.27 -5.82
C ARG A 286 8.99 -11.22 -4.82
N PRO A 287 7.69 -11.03 -4.54
CA PRO A 287 6.95 -12.00 -3.72
C PRO A 287 6.91 -13.38 -4.39
N VAL A 288 6.94 -14.44 -3.57
CA VAL A 288 6.71 -15.81 -4.06
C VAL A 288 5.25 -15.93 -4.51
N VAL A 289 5.02 -16.50 -5.69
CA VAL A 289 3.67 -16.68 -6.26
C VAL A 289 3.28 -18.16 -6.34
N ALA A 290 1.98 -18.44 -6.46
CA ALA A 290 1.43 -19.79 -6.40
C ALA A 290 2.11 -20.78 -7.36
N TYR A 291 2.39 -20.36 -8.61
CA TYR A 291 3.03 -21.25 -9.57
C TYR A 291 4.48 -21.61 -9.19
N ASP A 292 5.22 -20.71 -8.56
CA ASP A 292 6.58 -20.97 -8.08
C ASP A 292 6.56 -22.09 -7.03
N VAL A 293 5.56 -22.06 -6.14
CA VAL A 293 5.36 -23.09 -5.09
C VAL A 293 4.98 -24.44 -5.72
N ILE A 294 4.03 -24.44 -6.67
CA ILE A 294 3.56 -25.66 -7.34
C ILE A 294 4.71 -26.34 -8.11
N THR A 295 5.51 -25.55 -8.82
CA THR A 295 6.66 -26.06 -9.60
C THR A 295 7.77 -26.57 -8.70
N ALA A 296 8.13 -25.82 -7.65
CA ALA A 296 9.14 -26.24 -6.68
C ALA A 296 8.79 -27.58 -5.98
N SER A 297 7.50 -27.84 -5.75
CA SER A 297 7.04 -29.09 -5.11
C SER A 297 7.16 -30.32 -6.02
N LYS A 298 7.17 -30.14 -7.36
CA LYS A 298 7.17 -31.25 -8.34
C LYS A 298 8.57 -31.63 -8.81
N THR A 299 9.52 -30.71 -8.82
CA THR A 299 10.93 -31.02 -9.08
C THR A 299 11.58 -31.43 -7.77
N SER A 300 11.83 -32.73 -7.55
CA SER A 300 12.58 -33.25 -6.39
C SER A 300 14.02 -32.72 -6.27
N THR A 301 14.45 -31.87 -7.19
CA THR A 301 15.63 -31.01 -7.06
C THR A 301 15.29 -29.85 -6.13
N ALA A 302 15.69 -29.99 -4.86
CA ALA A 302 15.70 -28.92 -3.88
C ALA A 302 16.18 -27.61 -4.53
N LEU A 303 15.35 -26.56 -4.43
CA LEU A 303 15.67 -25.15 -4.64
C LEU A 303 17.09 -24.92 -5.16
N GLN A 304 17.32 -25.12 -6.47
CA GLN A 304 18.41 -24.37 -7.08
C GLN A 304 17.98 -22.93 -6.90
N ALA A 305 18.61 -22.29 -5.91
CA ALA A 305 18.35 -20.94 -5.48
C ALA A 305 18.56 -20.02 -6.67
N THR A 306 17.52 -19.85 -7.50
CA THR A 306 17.41 -18.70 -8.37
C THR A 306 17.45 -17.52 -7.42
N SER A 307 18.54 -16.77 -7.46
CA SER A 307 18.75 -15.57 -6.66
C SER A 307 17.45 -14.78 -6.62
N PRO A 308 16.98 -14.34 -5.43
CA PRO A 308 15.68 -13.71 -5.30
C PRO A 308 15.57 -12.58 -6.31
N THR A 309 14.64 -12.70 -7.25
CA THR A 309 14.46 -11.70 -8.31
C THR A 309 14.10 -10.38 -7.63
N VAL A 310 14.95 -9.38 -7.80
CA VAL A 310 14.75 -8.06 -7.20
C VAL A 310 13.95 -7.21 -8.18
N VAL A 311 12.92 -6.57 -7.68
CA VAL A 311 12.09 -5.59 -8.37
C VAL A 311 12.60 -4.20 -8.04
N GLN A 312 12.97 -3.44 -9.06
CA GLN A 312 13.55 -2.11 -8.96
C GLN A 312 12.73 -1.11 -9.76
N LEU A 313 12.70 0.14 -9.28
CA LEU A 313 12.11 1.22 -10.05
C LEU A 313 12.90 1.43 -11.35
N VAL A 314 12.18 1.58 -12.45
CA VAL A 314 12.78 2.11 -13.68
C VAL A 314 13.32 3.52 -13.46
N HIS A 315 14.37 3.88 -14.19
CA HIS A 315 15.13 5.11 -13.98
C HIS A 315 14.26 6.40 -13.87
N PRO A 316 13.23 6.63 -14.73
CA PRO A 316 12.36 7.81 -14.58
C PRO A 316 11.60 7.85 -13.25
N LEU A 317 11.11 6.70 -12.76
CA LEU A 317 10.40 6.60 -11.49
C LEU A 317 11.35 6.77 -10.30
N LEU A 318 12.58 6.29 -10.42
CA LEU A 318 13.62 6.52 -9.42
C LEU A 318 13.89 8.02 -9.26
N ILE A 319 14.12 8.75 -10.37
CA ILE A 319 14.32 10.21 -10.34
C ILE A 319 13.10 10.91 -9.73
N LYS A 320 11.89 10.53 -10.16
CA LYS A 320 10.65 11.09 -9.65
C LYS A 320 10.52 10.91 -8.14
N THR A 321 10.84 9.72 -7.63
CA THR A 321 10.81 9.40 -6.20
C THR A 321 11.84 10.25 -5.43
N LEU A 322 13.07 10.36 -5.94
CA LEU A 322 14.13 11.15 -5.30
C LEU A 322 13.87 12.66 -5.31
N ARG A 323 13.23 13.19 -6.36
CA ARG A 323 12.78 14.59 -6.39
C ARG A 323 11.66 14.87 -5.40
N GLY A 324 10.71 13.95 -5.27
CA GLY A 324 9.67 14.08 -4.25
C GLY A 324 10.23 13.99 -2.83
N ARG A 325 11.25 13.15 -2.63
CA ARG A 325 12.04 13.10 -1.39
C ARG A 325 12.68 14.45 -1.09
N GLU A 326 13.40 15.04 -2.04
CA GLU A 326 14.02 16.35 -1.91
C GLU A 326 12.98 17.44 -1.58
N SER A 327 11.83 17.41 -2.26
CA SER A 327 10.73 18.35 -2.03
C SER A 327 10.16 18.23 -0.62
N SER A 328 10.02 17.00 -0.12
CA SER A 328 9.57 16.71 1.24
C SER A 328 10.53 17.31 2.28
N GLN A 329 11.84 17.15 2.08
CA GLN A 329 12.87 17.72 2.95
C GLN A 329 12.89 19.26 2.90
N ARG A 330 12.78 19.82 1.69
CA ARG A 330 12.70 21.27 1.47
C ARG A 330 11.47 21.88 2.15
N TYR A 331 10.32 21.19 2.14
CA TYR A 331 9.12 21.66 2.81
C TYR A 331 9.36 21.81 4.31
N VAL A 332 9.96 20.81 4.97
CA VAL A 332 10.28 20.92 6.40
C VAL A 332 11.21 22.10 6.68
N ALA A 333 12.28 22.27 5.90
CA ALA A 333 13.19 23.42 6.06
C ALA A 333 12.47 24.77 5.90
N THR A 334 11.53 24.84 4.95
CA THR A 334 10.70 26.03 4.71
C THR A 334 9.75 26.28 5.88
N PHE A 335 9.09 25.24 6.39
CA PHE A 335 8.22 25.31 7.57
C PHE A 335 9.00 25.83 8.79
N LEU A 336 10.19 25.30 9.06
CA LEU A 336 11.03 25.75 10.17
C LEU A 336 11.37 27.24 10.05
N THR A 337 11.72 27.69 8.85
CA THR A 337 12.08 29.10 8.60
C THR A 337 10.86 30.02 8.76
N LYS A 338 9.70 29.59 8.28
CA LYS A 338 8.47 30.40 8.28
C LYS A 338 7.75 30.42 9.62
N GLU A 339 7.67 29.27 10.28
CA GLU A 339 6.80 29.05 11.44
C GLU A 339 7.57 29.03 12.76
N LEU A 340 8.89 28.90 12.77
CA LEU A 340 9.65 28.77 14.02
C LEU A 340 10.84 29.73 14.13
N CYS A 341 11.56 29.98 13.05
CA CYS A 341 12.70 30.90 13.05
C CYS A 341 12.24 32.33 13.31
N GLY A 342 12.60 32.88 14.48
CA GLY A 342 12.19 34.22 14.88
C GLY A 342 10.68 34.37 15.09
N ARG A 343 9.95 33.26 15.32
CA ARG A 343 8.49 33.30 15.54
C ARG A 343 8.16 34.17 16.76
N ALA A 344 7.33 35.19 16.56
CA ALA A 344 6.75 35.95 17.66
C ALA A 344 5.76 35.09 18.46
N PRO A 345 5.51 35.39 19.75
CA PRO A 345 4.42 34.77 20.50
C PRO A 345 3.07 35.03 19.81
N ALA A 346 2.09 34.17 20.06
CA ALA A 346 0.73 34.35 19.57
C ALA A 346 0.17 35.74 19.96
N LEU A 347 -0.72 36.29 19.15
CA LEU A 347 -1.32 37.62 19.37
C LEU A 347 -2.02 37.75 20.73
N ASP A 348 -2.59 36.65 21.20
CA ASP A 348 -3.28 36.46 22.47
C ASP A 348 -2.42 35.76 23.53
N CYS A 349 -1.09 35.80 23.38
CA CYS A 349 -0.15 35.24 24.35
C CYS A 349 -0.46 35.72 25.77
N LEU A 350 -0.67 34.78 26.70
CA LEU A 350 -1.01 35.09 28.10
C LEU A 350 0.11 35.84 28.81
N ASN A 351 1.35 35.67 28.35
CA ASN A 351 2.53 36.29 28.93
C ASN A 351 2.89 37.63 28.27
N LYS A 352 2.06 38.17 27.35
CA LYS A 352 2.39 39.38 26.56
C LYS A 352 2.70 40.63 27.39
N HIS A 353 2.23 40.69 28.63
CA HIS A 353 2.43 41.82 29.53
C HIS A 353 3.67 41.67 30.43
N ASP A 354 4.31 40.50 30.46
CA ASP A 354 5.51 40.22 31.24
C ASP A 354 6.65 39.78 30.30
N PRO A 355 7.65 40.65 30.03
CA PRO A 355 8.76 40.32 29.14
C PRO A 355 9.56 39.08 29.56
N LEU A 356 9.64 38.76 30.85
CA LEU A 356 10.38 37.58 31.33
C LEU A 356 9.61 36.31 31.03
N LEU A 357 8.30 36.29 31.29
CA LEU A 357 7.44 35.14 30.98
C LEU A 357 7.19 35.00 29.47
N GLN A 358 7.23 36.10 28.71
CA GLN A 358 7.11 36.07 27.26
C GLN A 358 8.32 35.38 26.61
N ARG A 359 9.53 35.58 27.16
CA ARG A 359 10.75 34.86 26.71
C ARG A 359 10.59 33.35 26.77
N HIS A 360 9.86 32.81 27.73
CA HIS A 360 9.61 31.36 27.79
C HIS A 360 8.85 30.83 26.57
N CYS A 361 7.93 31.60 25.99
CA CYS A 361 7.24 31.20 24.76
C CYS A 361 8.21 31.26 23.56
N LEU A 362 9.00 32.32 23.45
CA LEU A 362 10.03 32.48 22.41
C LEU A 362 11.07 31.35 22.45
N GLU A 363 11.62 31.08 23.63
CA GLU A 363 12.59 30.01 23.87
C GLU A 363 11.99 28.64 23.58
N SER A 364 10.70 28.43 23.87
CA SER A 364 10.02 27.17 23.56
C SER A 364 9.92 26.95 22.04
N PHE A 365 9.58 27.97 21.25
CA PHE A 365 9.60 27.86 19.78
C PHE A 365 11.00 27.58 19.24
N TYR A 366 12.01 28.28 19.77
CA TYR A 366 13.40 28.03 19.43
C TYR A 366 13.82 26.59 19.76
N TYR A 367 13.38 26.06 20.91
CA TYR A 367 13.68 24.69 21.32
C TYR A 367 13.01 23.66 20.40
N ILE A 368 11.76 23.88 20.01
CA ILE A 368 11.07 23.03 19.01
C ILE A 368 11.86 23.04 17.70
N MET A 369 12.23 24.22 17.21
CA MET A 369 13.03 24.38 15.99
C MET A 369 14.33 23.57 16.05
N LEU A 370 15.10 23.68 17.14
CA LEU A 370 16.35 22.96 17.31
C LEU A 370 16.14 21.44 17.31
N ASN A 371 15.11 20.95 17.99
CA ASN A 371 14.82 19.51 18.02
C ASN A 371 14.41 18.99 16.64
N VAL A 372 13.56 19.72 15.93
CA VAL A 372 13.18 19.35 14.57
C VAL A 372 14.39 19.40 13.62
N LEU A 373 15.26 20.42 13.70
CA LEU A 373 16.49 20.48 12.92
C LEU A 373 17.41 19.28 13.17
N ARG A 374 17.56 18.87 14.44
CA ARG A 374 18.32 17.66 14.80
C ARG A 374 17.71 16.39 14.20
N SER A 375 16.39 16.34 14.06
CA SER A 375 15.69 15.23 13.39
C SER A 375 15.80 15.28 11.86
N VAL A 376 15.81 16.47 11.26
CA VAL A 376 15.95 16.68 9.80
C VAL A 376 17.35 16.34 9.27
N GLY A 377 18.38 16.38 10.13
CA GLY A 377 19.75 15.92 9.82
C GLY A 377 20.06 14.47 10.23
N GLY A 378 19.08 13.70 10.70
CA GLY A 378 19.30 12.48 11.46
C GLY A 378 19.52 11.21 10.63
N ILE A 379 20.78 10.91 10.33
CA ILE A 379 21.28 9.59 9.86
C ILE A 379 20.79 8.42 10.75
N ALA A 380 20.41 8.69 12.01
CA ALA A 380 20.15 7.67 13.03
C ALA A 380 18.79 6.95 12.91
N CYS A 381 17.77 7.51 12.24
CA CYS A 381 16.40 6.93 12.28
C CYS A 381 15.76 6.70 10.90
N GLY A 382 16.38 7.14 9.80
CA GLY A 382 15.89 6.89 8.44
C GLY A 382 14.50 7.45 8.11
N ARG A 383 14.08 8.55 8.76
CA ARG A 383 12.81 9.27 8.53
C ARG A 383 13.02 10.73 8.12
N ASP A 384 14.19 11.06 7.59
CA ASP A 384 14.63 12.42 7.25
C ASP A 384 13.85 13.06 6.08
N ALA A 385 13.03 12.29 5.37
CA ALA A 385 12.16 12.78 4.30
C ALA A 385 10.66 12.54 4.58
N ASP A 386 10.27 12.47 5.86
CA ASP A 386 8.87 12.33 6.29
C ASP A 386 8.36 13.62 6.97
N PRO A 387 7.88 14.62 6.21
CA PRO A 387 7.33 15.86 6.74
C PRO A 387 6.12 15.63 7.64
N LEU A 388 5.23 14.68 7.32
CA LEU A 388 4.04 14.43 8.15
C LEU A 388 4.42 13.92 9.54
N PHE A 389 5.34 12.95 9.61
CA PHE A 389 5.88 12.47 10.88
C PHE A 389 6.62 13.59 11.64
N THR A 390 7.45 14.35 10.93
CA THR A 390 8.23 15.44 11.54
C THR A 390 7.33 16.52 12.16
N LEU A 391 6.24 16.86 11.49
CA LEU A 391 5.25 17.81 11.97
C LEU A 391 4.50 17.28 13.21
N VAL A 392 4.14 15.99 13.24
CA VAL A 392 3.56 15.35 14.43
C VAL A 392 4.54 15.36 15.60
N GLN A 393 5.82 15.05 15.37
CA GLN A 393 6.86 15.11 16.40
C GLN A 393 7.02 16.53 16.97
N ALA A 394 6.95 17.57 16.12
CA ALA A 394 6.97 18.95 16.59
C ALA A 394 5.79 19.28 17.50
N LEU A 395 4.61 18.72 17.22
CA LEU A 395 3.41 18.89 18.04
C LEU A 395 3.49 18.14 19.37
N GLU A 396 4.04 16.92 19.38
CA GLU A 396 4.20 16.12 20.61
C GLU A 396 5.12 16.81 21.64
N MET A 397 6.07 17.64 21.18
CA MET A 397 6.93 18.42 22.09
C MET A 397 6.14 19.37 22.99
N LEU A 398 4.91 19.76 22.61
CA LEU A 398 4.07 20.65 23.41
C LEU A 398 3.57 20.03 24.71
N SER A 399 3.49 18.70 24.76
CA SER A 399 3.03 17.90 25.90
C SER A 399 4.14 17.13 26.60
N ARG A 400 5.32 17.00 25.98
CA ARG A 400 6.47 16.31 26.58
C ARG A 400 7.03 17.04 27.79
N THR A 401 7.45 16.27 28.80
CA THR A 401 8.03 16.76 30.06
C THR A 401 9.42 16.21 30.34
N ASP A 402 10.03 15.53 29.38
CA ASP A 402 11.28 14.78 29.53
C ASP A 402 12.53 15.55 29.06
N PHE A 403 12.43 16.85 28.82
CA PHE A 403 13.58 17.68 28.47
C PHE A 403 14.50 17.82 29.69
N THR A 404 15.77 17.46 29.55
CA THR A 404 16.77 17.63 30.61
C THR A 404 17.38 19.02 30.55
N THR A 405 17.23 19.77 31.63
CA THR A 405 17.95 21.03 31.87
C THR A 405 19.38 20.77 32.33
N ALA A 406 20.21 21.82 32.38
CA ALA A 406 21.60 21.73 32.84
C ALA A 406 21.75 21.17 34.28
N ASP A 407 20.70 21.28 35.11
CA ASP A 407 20.61 20.70 36.46
C ASP A 407 20.00 19.29 36.48
N MET A 408 19.91 18.62 35.32
CA MET A 408 19.38 17.25 35.14
C MET A 408 17.91 17.05 35.56
N LYS A 409 17.14 18.13 35.73
CA LYS A 409 15.70 18.03 35.96
C LYS A 409 14.96 17.84 34.65
N LYS A 410 13.96 16.96 34.68
CA LYS A 410 13.00 16.81 33.60
C LYS A 410 12.01 17.97 33.66
N CYS A 411 11.89 18.74 32.59
CA CYS A 411 10.91 19.80 32.45
C CYS A 411 10.19 19.73 31.11
N GLY A 412 8.98 20.32 31.03
CA GLY A 412 8.29 20.57 29.77
C GLY A 412 8.60 21.95 29.20
N LEU A 413 8.13 22.21 27.99
CA LEU A 413 8.16 23.56 27.41
C LEU A 413 7.37 24.54 28.29
N LYS A 414 7.98 25.68 28.62
CA LYS A 414 7.38 26.74 29.45
C LYS A 414 6.43 27.67 28.67
N MET A 415 5.86 27.15 27.59
CA MET A 415 4.98 27.89 26.69
C MET A 415 3.56 28.01 27.25
N CYS A 416 2.97 29.20 27.13
CA CYS A 416 1.56 29.42 27.50
C CYS A 416 0.58 28.70 26.55
N THR A 417 -0.62 28.40 27.03
CA THR A 417 -1.63 27.64 26.27
C THR A 417 -2.00 28.28 24.93
N MET A 418 -2.10 29.60 24.85
CA MET A 418 -2.46 30.27 23.59
C MET A 418 -1.40 30.09 22.51
N CYS A 419 -0.11 30.21 22.87
CA CYS A 419 1.00 29.89 21.96
C CYS A 419 1.03 28.40 21.56
N LYS A 420 0.60 27.48 22.45
CA LYS A 420 0.46 26.06 22.10
C LYS A 420 -0.61 25.85 21.03
N VAL A 421 -1.79 26.45 21.22
CA VAL A 421 -2.93 26.33 20.29
C VAL A 421 -2.59 26.94 18.93
N ASP A 422 -1.99 28.13 18.92
CA ASP A 422 -1.55 28.82 17.71
C ASP A 422 -0.57 27.97 16.88
N PHE A 423 0.45 27.41 17.53
CA PHE A 423 1.41 26.54 16.84
C PHE A 423 0.80 25.21 16.39
N ALA A 424 -0.09 24.62 17.20
CA ALA A 424 -0.82 23.41 16.79
C ALA A 424 -1.66 23.66 15.54
N GLY A 425 -2.28 24.83 15.43
CA GLY A 425 -2.99 25.27 14.21
C GLY A 425 -2.07 25.38 13.00
N ALA A 426 -0.88 25.97 13.17
CA ALA A 426 0.12 26.07 12.10
C ALA A 426 0.59 24.68 11.63
N VAL A 427 0.84 23.75 12.56
CA VAL A 427 1.21 22.36 12.25
C VAL A 427 0.07 21.64 11.51
N ALA A 428 -1.17 21.75 11.97
CA ALA A 428 -2.32 21.11 11.33
C ALA A 428 -2.49 21.59 9.88
N LYS A 429 -2.40 22.90 9.65
CA LYS A 429 -2.43 23.49 8.32
C LYS A 429 -1.27 22.98 7.45
N ALA A 430 -0.06 22.93 7.99
CA ALA A 430 1.10 22.43 7.26
C ALA A 430 0.96 20.96 6.85
N ARG A 431 0.36 20.11 7.70
CA ARG A 431 0.11 18.69 7.35
C ARG A 431 -0.86 18.54 6.18
N GLU A 432 -1.94 19.32 6.17
CA GLU A 432 -2.88 19.36 5.03
C GLU A 432 -2.19 19.88 3.76
N GLU A 433 -1.38 20.93 3.87
CA GLU A 433 -0.61 21.45 2.74
C GLU A 433 0.35 20.39 2.18
N VAL A 434 1.11 19.68 3.03
CA VAL A 434 2.01 18.59 2.62
C VAL A 434 1.25 17.54 1.83
N TRP A 435 0.12 17.05 2.36
CA TRP A 435 -0.67 15.99 1.71
C TRP A 435 -1.14 16.41 0.32
N ASN A 436 -1.65 17.65 0.19
CA ASN A 436 -2.12 18.20 -1.07
C ASN A 436 -1.00 18.47 -2.08
N LEU A 437 0.24 18.68 -1.61
CA LEU A 437 1.40 18.91 -2.47
C LEU A 437 2.01 17.60 -3.01
N LEU A 438 1.74 16.44 -2.41
CA LEU A 438 2.35 15.16 -2.81
C LEU A 438 2.26 14.90 -4.33
N PRO A 439 1.08 15.03 -5.00
CA PRO A 439 1.01 14.80 -6.45
C PRO A 439 2.00 15.68 -7.24
N SER A 440 2.16 16.95 -6.86
CA SER A 440 3.08 17.88 -7.53
C SER A 440 4.55 17.54 -7.28
N TRP A 441 4.90 17.12 -6.06
CA TRP A 441 6.28 16.73 -5.70
C TRP A 441 6.77 15.52 -6.47
N PHE A 442 5.85 14.62 -6.81
CA PHE A 442 6.11 13.46 -7.65
C PHE A 442 5.74 13.70 -9.13
N GLY A 443 5.51 14.94 -9.57
CA GLY A 443 5.22 15.28 -10.97
C GLY A 443 4.08 14.45 -11.58
N LEU A 444 3.02 14.22 -10.81
CA LEU A 444 1.81 13.52 -11.22
C LEU A 444 0.73 14.48 -11.77
N VAL A 445 0.90 15.78 -11.54
CA VAL A 445 0.02 16.88 -11.98
C VAL A 445 0.81 18.01 -12.59
#